data_AF-A0A7V4UXX1-F1
#
_entry.id   AF-A0A7V4UXX1-F1
#
_cell.length_a   1.000
_cell.length_b   1.000
_cell.length_c   1.000
_cell.angle_alpha   90.00
_cell.angle_beta   90.00
_cell.angle_gamma   90.00
#
_symmetry.space_group_name_H-M   'P 1'
#
loop_
_entity.id
_entity.type
_entity.pdbx_description
1 polymer ?
#
loop_
_entity_poly.entity_id
_entity_poly.type
_entity_poly.pdbx_seq_one_letter_code
_entity_poly.pdbx_strand_id
1 'polypeptide(L)' 'MAIKVLIVDDSALIRALLTEIINQEPDLQVIGTAADPLIAR' A
#
# COMPACT_ATOMS: atom_id res chain seq x y z
N MET A 1 -2.70 -5.72 -16.87
CA MET A 1 -2.20 -6.52 -15.73
C MET A 1 -1.77 -5.52 -14.69
N ALA A 2 -2.35 -5.56 -13.48
CA ALA A 2 -2.06 -4.55 -12.47
C ALA A 2 -0.77 -4.88 -11.71
N ILE A 3 0.05 -3.86 -11.42
CA ILE A 3 1.23 -3.96 -10.57
C ILE A 3 0.74 -4.07 -9.13
N LYS A 4 1.18 -5.12 -8.44
CA LYS A 4 0.82 -5.36 -7.04
C LYS A 4 1.69 -4.52 -6.12
N VAL A 5 1.06 -3.79 -5.21
CA VAL A 5 1.73 -2.85 -4.30
C VAL A 5 1.52 -3.27 -2.85
N LEU A 6 2.60 -3.32 -2.08
CA LEU A 6 2.60 -3.49 -0.62
C LEU A 6 3.10 -2.18 -0.01
N ILE A 7 2.29 -1.56 0.86
CA ILE A 7 2.64 -0.29 1.50
C ILE A 7 3.28 -0.58 2.86
N VAL A 8 4.47 -0.02 3.11
CA VAL A 8 5.17 -0.13 4.39
C VAL A 8 5.45 1.27 4.94
N ASP A 9 4.81 1.63 6.04
CA ASP A 9 4.93 2.96 6.68
C ASP A 9 4.51 2.88 8.15
N ASP A 10 5.22 3.58 9.04
CA ASP A 10 4.96 3.57 10.49
C ASP A 10 3.70 4.37 10.88
N SER A 11 3.19 5.23 10.00
CA SER A 11 1.97 6.00 10.20
C SER A 11 0.75 5.34 9.57
N ALA A 12 -0.24 5.00 10.40
CA ALA A 12 -1.53 4.48 9.94
C ALA A 12 -2.27 5.46 9.01
N LEU A 13 -2.11 6.77 9.25
CA LEU A 13 -2.70 7.82 8.42
C LEU A 13 -2.10 7.80 7.01
N ILE A 14 -0.78 7.69 6.90
CA ILE A 14 -0.09 7.66 5.62
C ILE A 14 -0.47 6.40 4.83
N ARG A 15 -0.55 5.24 5.49
CA ARG A 15 -1.01 4.01 4.81
C ARG A 15 -2.42 4.15 4.24
N ALA A 16 -3.34 4.76 4.98
CA ALA A 16 -4.70 4.99 4.50
C ALA A 16 -4.71 5.94 3.29
N LEU A 17 -3.99 7.07 3.38
CA LEU A 17 -3.87 8.05 2.30
C LEU A 17 -3.26 7.44 1.03
N LEU A 18 -2.14 6.73 1.16
CA LEU A 18 -1.48 6.08 0.02
C LEU A 18 -2.36 4.99 -0.59
N THR A 19 -3.14 4.27 0.22
CA THR A 19 -4.09 3.27 -0.29
C THR A 19 -5.14 3.92 -1.18
N GLU A 20 -5.69 5.07 -0.78
CA GLU A 20 -6.65 5.81 -1.62
C GLU A 20 -6.03 6.32 -2.92
N ILE A 21 -4.82 6.91 -2.84
CA ILE A 21 -4.12 7.44 -4.01
C ILE A 21 -3.77 6.32 -4.99
N ILE A 22 -3.16 5.23 -4.52
CA ILE A 22 -2.70 4.14 -5.38
C ILE A 22 -3.88 3.42 -6.06
N ASN A 23 -5.00 3.24 -5.37
CA ASN A 23 -6.18 2.60 -5.96
C ASN A 23 -6.93 3.48 -6.97
N GLN A 24 -6.54 4.74 -7.16
CA GLN A 24 -7.02 5.57 -8.27
C GLN A 24 -6.29 5.28 -9.58
N GLU A 25 -5.10 4.67 -9.52
CA GLU A 25 -4.32 4.32 -10.70
C GLU A 25 -4.82 2.98 -11.29
N PRO A 26 -5.28 2.96 -12.56
CA PRO A 26 -5.94 1.80 -13.15
C PRO A 26 -5.00 0.60 -13.38
N ASP A 27 -3.69 0.82 -13.32
CA ASP A 27 -2.67 -0.21 -13.48
C ASP A 27 -2.01 -0.61 -12.16
N LEU A 28 -2.44 -0.07 -11.01
CA LEU A 28 -1.93 -0.42 -9.69
C LEU A 28 -3.00 -1.11 -8.83
N GLN A 29 -2.55 -1.94 -7.90
CA GLN A 29 -3.43 -2.56 -6.91
C GLN A 29 -2.70 -2.73 -5.57
N VAL A 30 -3.22 -2.12 -4.52
CA VAL A 30 -2.74 -2.38 -3.15
C VAL A 30 -3.21 -3.76 -2.70
N ILE A 31 -2.27 -4.63 -2.37
CA ILE A 31 -2.54 -6.01 -1.92
C ILE A 31 -2.36 -6.19 -0.41
N GLY A 32 -1.84 -5.18 0.28
CA GLY A 32 -1.62 -5.20 1.72
C GLY A 32 -0.95 -3.93 2.21
N THR A 33 -0.95 -3.77 3.53
CA THR A 33 -0.19 -2.71 4.21
C THR A 33 0.48 -3.28 5.46
N ALA A 34 1.63 -2.75 5.82
CA ALA A 34 2.39 -3.14 7.00
C ALA A 34 2.94 -1.90 7.73
N ALA A 35 2.99 -1.96 9.06
CA ALA A 35 3.61 -0.91 9.87
C ALA A 35 5.12 -1.14 10.09
N ASP A 36 5.59 -2.36 9.81
CA ASP A 36 6.98 -2.78 10.06
C ASP A 36 7.47 -3.64 8.86
N PRO A 37 8.67 -3.38 8.33
CA PRO A 37 9.27 -4.20 7.27
C PRO A 37 9.39 -5.69 7.60
N LEU A 38 9.59 -6.06 8.87
CA LEU A 38 9.76 -7.45 9.31
C LEU A 38 8.49 -8.30 9.08
N ILE A 39 7.32 -7.66 9.04
CA ILE A 39 6.04 -8.32 8.76
C ILE A 39 5.55 -8.09 7.32
N ALA A 40 6.26 -7.29 6.52
CA ALA A 40 5.90 -6.95 5.15
C ALA A 40 6.37 -8.04 4.17
N ARG A 41 5.53 -9.04 3.95
CA ARG A 41 5.78 -10.20 3.07
C ARG A 41 4.53 -10.66 2.35
#